data_AF-A0A7X8Z672-F1
#
_entry.id   AF-A0A7X8Z672-F1
#
_cell.length_a   1.000
_cell.length_b   1.000
_cell.length_c   1.000
_cell.angle_alpha   90.00
_cell.angle_beta   90.00
_cell.angle_gamma   90.00
#
_symmetry.space_group_name_H-M   'P 1'
#
loop_
_entity.id
_entity.type
_entity.pdbx_description
1 polymer ?
#
loop_
_entity_poly.entity_id
_entity_poly.type
_entity_poly.pdbx_seq_one_letter_code
_entity_poly.pdbx_strand_id
1 'polypeptide(L)'
;MERKVLAQIAMVRAISGILEISAALIILRLRGIEAALRINALLGLIGPLVFLAVSALGIMALAVKVSLFKIILLVAGACFILWGTRSYKRD
;
A
#
# COMPACT_ATOMS: atom_id res chain seq x y z
N MET A 1 -1.74 12.35 -21.56
CA MET A 1 -1.20 12.28 -20.18
C MET A 1 -1.85 11.14 -19.38
N GLU A 2 -3.18 11.07 -19.35
CA GLU A 2 -3.96 10.09 -18.58
C GLU A 2 -3.63 8.62 -18.88
N ARG A 3 -3.53 8.19 -20.15
CA ARG A 3 -3.17 6.79 -20.49
C ARG A 3 -1.82 6.35 -19.92
N LYS A 4 -0.83 7.26 -19.89
CA LYS A 4 0.49 6.97 -19.33
C LYS A 4 0.42 6.78 -17.81
N VAL A 5 -0.34 7.64 -17.12
CA VAL A 5 -0.54 7.52 -15.68
C VAL A 5 -1.35 6.26 -15.33
N LEU A 6 -2.37 5.92 -16.13
CA LEU A 6 -3.14 4.70 -15.96
C LEU A 6 -2.24 3.45 -16.07
N ALA A 7 -1.35 3.42 -17.07
CA ALA A 7 -0.35 2.37 -17.20
C ALA A 7 0.62 2.32 -16.02
N GLN A 8 1.06 3.46 -15.50
CA GLN A 8 1.90 3.52 -14.30
C GLN A 8 1.18 3.00 -13.05
N ILE A 9 -0.07 3.40 -12.83
CA ILE A 9 -0.90 2.89 -11.72
C ILE A 9 -1.07 1.38 -11.83
N ALA A 10 -1.42 0.87 -13.02
CA ALA A 10 -1.57 -0.56 -13.27
C ALA A 10 -0.26 -1.31 -13.04
N MET A 11 0.86 -0.78 -13.50
CA MET A 11 2.19 -1.38 -13.33
C MET A 11 2.60 -1.46 -11.86
N VAL A 12 2.43 -0.38 -11.09
CA VAL A 12 2.73 -0.37 -9.65
C VAL A 12 1.87 -1.39 -8.89
N ARG A 13 0.59 -1.53 -9.25
CA ARG A 13 -0.30 -2.56 -8.67
C ARG A 13 0.11 -3.97 -9.07
N ALA A 14 0.48 -4.20 -10.33
CA ALA A 14 0.95 -5.50 -10.79
C ALA A 14 2.21 -5.93 -10.02
N ILE A 15 3.18 -5.03 -9.85
CA ILE A 15 4.38 -5.29 -9.05
C ILE A 15 4.02 -5.61 -7.60
N SER A 16 3.15 -4.82 -6.98
CA SER A 16 2.67 -5.09 -5.61
C SER A 16 2.01 -6.46 -5.49
N GLY A 17 1.16 -6.84 -6.45
CA GLY A 17 0.51 -8.16 -6.46
C GLY A 17 1.49 -9.31 -6.65
N ILE A 18 2.54 -9.12 -7.46
CA ILE A 18 3.62 -10.10 -7.61
C ILE A 18 4.37 -10.29 -6.28
N LEU A 19 4.59 -9.21 -5.51
CA LEU A 19 5.22 -9.31 -4.19
C LEU A 19 4.37 -10.10 -3.20
N GLU A 20 3.04 -9.88 -3.19
CA GLU A 20 2.07 -10.66 -2.39
C GLU A 20 2.13 -12.16 -2.74
N ILE A 21 2.06 -12.49 -4.03
CA ILE A 21 2.13 -13.87 -4.50
C ILE A 21 3.47 -14.50 -4.15
N SER A 22 4.58 -13.76 -4.33
CA SER A 22 5.92 -14.24 -3.98
C SER A 22 6.05 -14.54 -2.49
N ALA A 23 5.54 -13.65 -1.64
CA ALA A 23 5.51 -13.85 -0.20
C ALA A 23 4.69 -15.08 0.19
N ALA A 24 3.50 -15.26 -0.39
CA ALA A 24 2.68 -16.43 -0.16
C ALA A 24 3.41 -17.73 -0.52
N LEU A 25 4.12 -17.75 -1.66
CA LEU A 25 4.92 -18.92 -2.08
C LEU A 25 6.07 -19.20 -1.09
N ILE A 26 6.76 -18.17 -0.59
CA ILE A 26 7.82 -18.32 0.43
C ILE A 26 7.23 -18.84 1.75
N ILE A 27 6.09 -18.31 2.19
CA ILE A 27 5.39 -18.76 3.40
C ILE A 27 5.05 -20.25 3.31
N LEU A 28 4.49 -20.69 2.18
CA LEU A 28 4.16 -22.10 1.94
C LEU A 28 5.41 -23.00 1.95
N ARG A 29 6.56 -22.47 1.53
CA ARG A 29 7.83 -23.22 1.53
C ARG A 29 8.47 -23.35 2.91
N LEU A 30 8.38 -22.31 3.75
CA LEU A 30 9.04 -22.29 5.07
C LEU A 30 8.30 -23.10 6.15
N ARG A 31 7.02 -23.46 5.91
CA ARG A 31 6.20 -24.35 6.77
C ARG A 31 6.24 -24.01 8.28
N GLY A 32 6.37 -22.73 8.62
CA GLY A 32 6.47 -22.25 10.00
C GLY A 32 5.69 -20.96 10.22
N ILE A 33 4.87 -20.93 11.27
CA ILE A 33 4.00 -19.79 11.61
C ILE A 33 4.83 -18.54 11.92
N GLU A 34 5.95 -18.69 12.60
CA GLU A 34 6.82 -17.55 12.95
C GLU A 34 7.43 -16.90 11.70
N ALA A 35 7.90 -17.69 10.74
CA ALA A 35 8.38 -17.19 9.47
C ALA A 35 7.27 -16.49 8.68
N ALA A 36 6.05 -17.03 8.71
CA ALA A 36 4.88 -16.42 8.09
C ALA A 36 4.55 -15.03 8.68
N LEU A 37 4.58 -14.91 10.01
CA LEU A 37 4.34 -13.65 10.71
C LEU A 37 5.41 -12.60 10.39
N ARG A 38 6.68 -12.98 10.31
CA ARG A 38 7.78 -12.06 9.93
C ARG A 38 7.61 -11.55 8.50
N ILE A 39 7.28 -12.43 7.55
CA ILE A 39 7.03 -12.04 6.15
C ILE A 39 5.80 -11.12 6.07
N ASN A 40 4.72 -11.46 6.77
CA ASN A 40 3.51 -10.65 6.77
C ASN A 40 3.72 -9.26 7.41
N ALA A 41 4.55 -9.16 8.44
CA ALA A 41 4.93 -7.86 9.02
C ALA A 41 5.70 -6.99 8.03
N LEU A 42 6.61 -7.58 7.24
CA LEU A 42 7.33 -6.88 6.17
C LEU A 42 6.39 -6.44 5.03
N LEU A 43 5.50 -7.34 4.59
CA LEU A 43 4.51 -7.03 3.54
C LEU A 43 3.46 -6.01 4.00
N GLY A 44 3.11 -6.00 5.28
CA GLY A 44 2.16 -5.08 5.87
C GLY A 44 2.56 -3.60 5.70
N LEU A 45 3.84 -3.31 5.48
CA LEU A 45 4.33 -1.97 5.14
C LEU A 45 4.28 -1.67 3.62
N ILE A 46 4.41 -2.69 2.77
CA ILE A 46 4.38 -2.53 1.31
C ILE A 46 3.00 -2.06 0.85
N GLY A 47 1.91 -2.59 1.41
CA GLY A 47 0.54 -2.19 1.09
C GLY A 47 0.31 -0.67 1.22
N PRO A 48 0.56 -0.06 2.41
CA PRO A 48 0.50 1.38 2.62
C PRO A 48 1.40 2.18 1.66
N LEU A 49 2.64 1.75 1.42
CA LEU A 49 3.57 2.45 0.52
C LEU A 49 3.06 2.46 -0.93
N VAL A 50 2.59 1.31 -1.42
CA VAL A 50 2.00 1.17 -2.76
C VAL A 50 0.74 2.02 -2.88
N PHE A 51 -0.12 2.03 -1.85
CA PHE A 51 -1.33 2.86 -1.81
C PHE A 51 -1.00 4.36 -1.93
N LEU A 52 -0.01 4.83 -1.18
CA LEU A 52 0.45 6.23 -1.26
C LEU A 52 1.01 6.56 -2.65
N ALA A 53 1.83 5.67 -3.23
CA ALA A 53 2.42 5.87 -4.55
C ALA A 53 1.37 6.00 -5.67
N VAL A 54 0.39 5.07 -5.72
CA VAL A 54 -0.66 5.13 -6.75
C VAL A 54 -1.61 6.30 -6.51
N SER A 55 -1.86 6.68 -5.25
CA SER A 55 -2.67 7.85 -4.92
C SER A 55 -1.98 9.13 -5.38
N ALA A 56 -0.68 9.26 -5.15
CA ALA A 56 0.11 10.41 -5.65
C ALA A 56 0.09 10.50 -7.18
N LEU A 57 0.27 9.38 -7.90
CA LEU A 57 0.16 9.34 -9.35
C LEU A 57 -1.22 9.77 -9.84
N GLY A 58 -2.29 9.26 -9.21
CA GLY A 58 -3.67 9.62 -9.55
C GLY A 58 -3.98 11.09 -9.28
N ILE A 59 -3.55 11.62 -8.13
CA ILE A 59 -3.75 13.02 -7.75
C ILE A 59 -2.97 13.93 -8.68
N MET A 60 -1.70 13.62 -9.03
CA MET A 60 -0.92 14.41 -9.98
C MET A 60 -1.59 14.49 -11.36
N ALA A 61 -2.18 13.39 -11.83
CA ALA A 61 -2.95 13.40 -13.08
C ALA A 61 -4.24 14.22 -12.99
N LEU A 62 -4.84 14.28 -11.80
CA LEU A 62 -6.07 15.01 -11.53
C LEU A 62 -5.82 16.42 -10.98
N ALA A 63 -4.57 16.85 -10.77
CA ALA A 63 -4.21 17.93 -9.83
C ALA A 63 -4.89 19.28 -10.10
N VAL A 64 -5.31 19.53 -11.34
CA VAL A 64 -6.07 20.72 -11.73
C VAL A 64 -7.54 20.68 -11.24
N LYS A 65 -8.04 19.53 -10.81
CA LYS A 65 -9.44 19.25 -10.44
C LYS A 65 -9.64 18.74 -8.99
N VAL A 66 -8.57 18.64 -8.19
CA VAL A 66 -8.68 18.14 -6.81
C VAL A 66 -8.91 19.30 -5.86
N SER A 67 -10.09 19.36 -5.21
CA SER A 67 -10.38 20.37 -4.19
C SER A 67 -9.61 20.10 -2.90
N LEU A 68 -9.31 21.17 -2.15
CA LEU A 68 -8.59 21.11 -0.87
C LEU A 68 -9.23 20.12 0.13
N PHE A 69 -10.56 20.02 0.13
CA PHE A 69 -11.32 19.07 0.96
C PHE A 69 -10.94 17.60 0.70
N LYS A 70 -10.75 17.22 -0.57
CA LYS A 70 -10.36 15.85 -0.94
C LYS A 70 -8.94 15.52 -0.47
N ILE A 71 -8.04 16.51 -0.46
CA ILE A 71 -6.68 16.36 0.06
C ILE A 71 -6.71 16.11 1.57
N ILE A 72 -7.52 16.85 2.32
CA ILE A 72 -7.69 16.65 3.77
C ILE A 72 -8.17 15.22 4.07
N LEU A 73 -9.16 14.71 3.33
CA LEU A 73 -9.67 13.34 3.51
C LEU A 73 -8.61 12.28 3.26
N LEU A 74 -7.76 12.45 2.23
CA LEU A 74 -6.67 11.53 1.93
C LEU A 74 -5.63 11.49 3.05
N VAL A 75 -5.23 12.67 3.56
CA VAL A 75 -4.29 12.77 4.69
C VAL A 75 -4.89 12.16 5.95
N ALA A 76 -6.16 12.44 6.24
CA ALA A 76 -6.87 11.85 7.38
C ALA A 76 -6.93 10.31 7.30
N GLY A 77 -7.23 9.75 6.12
CA GLY A 77 -7.22 8.30 5.89
C GLY A 77 -5.84 7.68 6.13
N ALA A 78 -4.76 8.33 5.67
CA ALA A 78 -3.40 7.88 5.95
C ALA A 78 -3.09 7.88 7.47
N CYS A 79 -3.48 8.94 8.18
CA CYS A 79 -3.35 9.03 9.63
C CYS A 79 -4.13 7.92 10.35
N PHE A 80 -5.33 7.58 9.90
CA PHE A 80 -6.12 6.48 10.47
C PHE A 80 -5.50 5.11 10.25
N ILE A 81 -4.91 4.85 9.08
CA ILE A 81 -4.16 3.61 8.84
C ILE A 81 -2.98 3.51 9.81
N LEU A 82 -2.23 4.59 9.99
CA LEU A 82 -1.09 4.64 10.92
C LEU A 82 -1.51 4.49 12.38
N TRP A 83 -2.66 5.06 12.76
CA TRP A 83 -3.20 4.90 14.12
C TRP A 83 -3.70 3.48 14.34
N GLY A 84 -4.51 2.93 13.43
CA GLY A 84 -5.07 1.59 13.53
C GLY A 84 -4.02 0.47 13.50
N THR A 85 -2.87 0.71 12.87
CA THR A 85 -1.73 -0.23 12.84
C THR A 85 -0.76 -0.05 14.02
N ARG A 86 -1.00 0.91 14.91
CA ARG A 86 -0.21 1.10 16.12
C ARG A 86 -0.52 -0.03 17.11
N SER A 87 0.34 -1.05 17.14
CA SER A 87 0.25 -2.17 18.09
C SER A 87 0.14 -1.64 19.52
N TYR A 88 -0.95 -2.03 20.20
CA TYR A 88 -1.09 -1.88 21.64
C TYR A 88 0.08 -2.58 22.32
N LYS A 89 0.86 -1.82 23.09
CA LYS A 89 1.96 -2.34 23.91
C LYS A 89 1.30 -3.24 24.96
N ARG A 90 1.43 -4.55 24.75
CA ARG A 90 0.96 -5.56 25.69
C ARG A 90 2.06 -5.69 26.75
N ASP A 91 1.95 -4.85 27.77
CA ASP A 91 2.60 -5.07 29.07
C ASP A 91 2.03 -6.35 29.72
#